data_AF-A0A7W2M5J7-F1
#
_entry.id   AF-A0A7W2M5J7-F1
#
_cell.length_a   1.000
_cell.length_b   1.000
_cell.length_c   1.000
_cell.angle_alpha   90.00
_cell.angle_beta   90.00
_cell.angle_gamma   90.00
#
_symmetry.space_group_name_H-M   'P 1'
#
loop_
_entity.id
_entity.type
_entity.pdbx_description
1 polymer ?
#
loop_
_entity_poly.entity_id
_entity_poly.type
_entity_poly.pdbx_seq_one_letter_code
_entity_poly.pdbx_strand_id
1 'polypeptide(L)'
;MRNLDLDEITDKIATYASDIRYADRNHLQIKITQFFNFLYEQPISNRTLERISEDFKDLNNKRIEVKKSHNRYKESAEFIDTLSTREIQGAFAYFEIKDKFEIERKFTNFYIELAYEWYEASGNYNEWQELFKSYFFEPFIELIEWYFRESKIKQEYDYFSREEISQIEHNFENLKSQISKLEFGQEIIFNETDEIKDLISGLNKKNWTEIIKAKFNDMILGKIISLETAELLIKTITGENIKLK
;
A
#
# COMPACT_ATOMS: atom_id res chain seq x y z
N MET A 1 16.39 8.45 3.66
CA MET A 1 15.18 8.75 4.46
C MET A 1 14.97 7.60 5.43
N ARG A 2 14.44 7.81 6.65
CA ARG A 2 14.04 6.70 7.54
C ARG A 2 12.84 5.96 6.93
N ASN A 3 12.74 4.65 7.16
CA ASN A 3 11.54 3.89 6.82
C ASN A 3 10.42 4.26 7.80
N LEU A 4 9.30 4.69 7.25
CA LEU A 4 8.10 5.03 7.97
C LEU A 4 7.22 3.78 8.12
N ASP A 5 6.47 3.71 9.22
CA ASP A 5 5.43 2.69 9.40
C ASP A 5 4.15 3.04 8.62
N LEU A 6 3.15 2.14 8.66
CA LEU A 6 1.90 2.30 7.91
C LEU A 6 1.15 3.60 8.25
N ASP A 7 1.13 4.01 9.52
CA ASP A 7 0.39 5.21 9.94
C ASP A 7 1.16 6.47 9.56
N GLU A 8 2.47 6.49 9.80
CA GLU A 8 3.36 7.58 9.40
C GLU A 8 3.34 7.82 7.89
N ILE A 9 3.33 6.75 7.08
CA ILE A 9 3.20 6.85 5.61
C ILE A 9 1.84 7.40 5.23
N THR A 10 0.77 6.90 5.85
CA THR A 10 -0.59 7.37 5.53
C THR A 10 -0.72 8.88 5.78
N ASP A 11 -0.21 9.38 6.91
CA ASP A 11 -0.22 10.82 7.22
C ASP A 11 0.62 11.64 6.23
N LYS A 12 1.77 11.11 5.80
CA LYS A 12 2.59 11.75 4.78
C LYS A 12 1.93 11.77 3.41
N ILE A 13 1.28 10.69 3.00
CA ILE A 13 0.50 10.65 1.76
C ILE A 13 -0.62 11.68 1.81
N ALA A 14 -1.37 11.77 2.92
CA ALA A 14 -2.42 12.77 3.08
C ALA A 14 -1.89 14.20 2.96
N THR A 15 -0.70 14.46 3.52
CA THR A 15 -0.01 15.76 3.41
C THR A 15 0.34 16.07 1.95
N TYR A 16 1.00 15.15 1.24
CA TYR A 16 1.33 15.32 -0.18
C TYR A 16 0.09 15.46 -1.06
N ALA A 17 -0.97 14.70 -0.77
CA ALA A 17 -2.22 14.78 -1.50
C ALA A 17 -2.89 16.15 -1.33
N SER A 18 -2.91 16.68 -0.10
CA SER A 18 -3.37 18.06 0.16
C SER A 18 -2.55 19.08 -0.65
N ASP A 19 -1.23 18.99 -0.61
CA ASP A 19 -0.33 19.87 -1.37
C ASP A 19 -0.63 19.84 -2.87
N ILE A 20 -0.92 18.67 -3.44
CA ILE A 20 -1.24 18.51 -4.87
C ILE A 20 -2.64 19.05 -5.20
N ARG A 21 -3.63 18.79 -4.34
CA ARG A 21 -5.01 19.30 -4.50
C ARG A 21 -5.06 20.82 -4.61
N TYR A 22 -4.27 21.51 -3.79
CA TYR A 22 -4.26 22.97 -3.71
C TYR A 22 -3.11 23.63 -4.47
N ALA A 23 -2.24 22.85 -5.13
CA ALA A 23 -1.17 23.41 -5.95
C ALA A 23 -1.74 24.18 -7.15
N ASP A 24 -1.15 25.34 -7.44
CA ASP A 24 -1.33 25.96 -8.75
C ASP A 24 -0.61 25.17 -9.84
N ARG A 25 -0.98 25.46 -11.09
CA ARG A 25 -0.47 24.80 -12.28
C ARG A 25 1.06 24.78 -12.38
N ASN A 26 1.74 25.85 -11.94
CA ASN A 26 3.19 25.96 -12.07
C ASN A 26 3.92 25.07 -11.06
N HIS A 27 3.28 24.78 -9.92
CA HIS A 27 3.86 23.97 -8.85
C HIS A 27 3.37 22.51 -8.87
N LEU A 28 2.22 22.23 -9.48
CA LEU A 28 1.58 20.91 -9.50
C LEU A 28 2.55 19.80 -9.95
N GLN A 29 3.29 20.05 -11.03
CA GLN A 29 4.25 19.09 -11.57
C GLN A 29 5.35 18.73 -10.56
N ILE A 30 5.89 19.72 -9.85
CA ILE A 30 6.92 19.53 -8.83
C ILE A 30 6.34 18.72 -7.68
N LYS A 31 5.11 19.03 -7.25
CA LYS A 31 4.44 18.33 -6.15
C LYS A 31 4.15 16.87 -6.48
N ILE A 32 3.64 16.57 -7.68
CA ILE A 32 3.41 15.19 -8.15
C ILE A 32 4.74 14.41 -8.18
N THR A 33 5.80 15.04 -8.68
CA THR A 33 7.14 14.43 -8.69
C THR A 33 7.60 14.06 -7.29
N GLN A 34 7.52 15.02 -6.35
CA GLN A 34 7.95 14.81 -4.96
C GLN A 34 7.15 13.68 -4.32
N PHE A 35 5.85 13.63 -4.60
CA PHE A 35 4.98 12.57 -4.12
C PHE A 35 5.39 11.19 -4.66
N PHE A 36 5.60 11.05 -5.97
CA PHE A 36 6.03 9.76 -6.55
C PHE A 36 7.42 9.33 -6.07
N ASN A 37 8.38 10.25 -5.97
CA ASN A 37 9.68 9.95 -5.36
C ASN A 37 9.51 9.42 -3.93
N PHE A 38 8.68 10.08 -3.12
CA PHE A 38 8.38 9.62 -1.76
C PHE A 38 7.77 8.21 -1.76
N LEU A 39 6.78 7.94 -2.63
CA LEU A 39 6.17 6.62 -2.71
C LEU A 39 7.18 5.52 -3.08
N TYR A 40 8.10 5.79 -4.01
CA TYR A 40 9.12 4.83 -4.42
C TYR A 40 10.26 4.66 -3.39
N GLU A 41 10.57 5.68 -2.60
CA GLU A 41 11.60 5.62 -1.56
C GLU A 41 11.14 4.86 -0.31
N GLN A 42 9.84 4.83 -0.02
CA GLN A 42 9.29 4.17 1.16
C GLN A 42 8.93 2.69 0.86
N PRO A 43 9.42 1.72 1.64
CA PRO A 43 9.22 0.30 1.34
C PRO A 43 7.76 -0.14 1.26
N ILE A 44 6.90 0.33 2.17
CA ILE A 44 5.48 -0.04 2.22
C ILE A 44 4.76 0.46 0.97
N SER A 45 4.90 1.75 0.64
CA SER A 45 4.25 2.31 -0.54
C SER A 45 4.83 1.73 -1.82
N ASN A 46 6.14 1.58 -1.96
CA ASN A 46 6.74 0.99 -3.15
C ASN A 46 6.19 -0.42 -3.39
N ARG A 47 6.15 -1.25 -2.34
CA ARG A 47 5.58 -2.58 -2.44
C ARG A 47 4.10 -2.56 -2.80
N THR A 48 3.33 -1.60 -2.29
CA THR A 48 1.93 -1.41 -2.68
C THR A 48 1.79 -1.03 -4.16
N LEU A 49 2.67 -0.17 -4.70
CA LEU A 49 2.68 0.17 -6.12
C LEU A 49 3.01 -1.05 -7.00
N GLU A 50 3.93 -1.92 -6.55
CA GLU A 50 4.19 -3.20 -7.20
C GLU A 50 2.95 -4.11 -7.16
N ARG A 51 2.27 -4.24 -6.02
CA ARG A 51 0.99 -4.99 -5.90
C ARG A 51 -0.08 -4.46 -6.86
N ILE A 52 -0.25 -3.15 -6.95
CA ILE A 52 -1.20 -2.55 -7.91
C ILE A 52 -0.81 -2.93 -9.35
N SER A 53 0.49 -2.92 -9.66
CA SER A 53 0.99 -3.29 -10.99
C SER A 53 0.74 -4.77 -11.31
N GLU A 54 0.85 -5.64 -10.31
CA GLU A 54 0.56 -7.09 -10.43
C GLU A 54 -0.94 -7.35 -10.58
N ASP A 55 -1.76 -6.76 -9.70
CA ASP A 55 -3.20 -6.99 -9.62
C ASP A 55 -3.95 -6.44 -10.84
N PHE A 56 -3.48 -5.34 -11.41
CA PHE A 56 -4.11 -4.68 -12.56
C PHE A 56 -3.28 -4.81 -13.86
N LYS A 57 -2.47 -5.86 -13.96
CA LYS A 57 -1.62 -6.11 -15.13
C LYS A 57 -2.41 -6.16 -16.44
N ASP A 58 -3.57 -6.82 -16.45
CA ASP A 58 -4.40 -6.94 -17.65
C ASP A 58 -5.02 -5.61 -18.07
N LEU A 59 -5.41 -4.77 -17.11
CA LEU A 59 -5.86 -3.41 -17.36
C LEU A 59 -4.74 -2.58 -18.01
N ASN A 60 -3.53 -2.66 -17.49
CA ASN A 60 -2.37 -1.96 -18.05
C ASN A 60 -2.05 -2.41 -19.47
N ASN A 61 -2.13 -3.71 -19.75
CA ASN A 61 -1.91 -4.25 -21.10
C ASN A 61 -2.93 -3.67 -22.10
N LYS A 62 -4.23 -3.69 -21.76
CA LYS A 62 -5.29 -3.10 -22.59
C LYS A 62 -5.08 -1.60 -22.82
N ARG A 63 -4.74 -0.85 -21.76
CA ARG A 63 -4.40 0.58 -21.84
C ARG A 63 -3.27 0.86 -22.83
N ILE A 64 -2.22 0.04 -22.82
CA ILE A 64 -1.08 0.16 -23.75
C ILE A 64 -1.50 -0.15 -25.19
N GLU A 65 -2.37 -1.13 -25.40
CA GLU A 65 -2.93 -1.45 -26.72
C GLU A 65 -3.72 -0.26 -27.29
N VAL A 66 -4.61 0.33 -26.50
CA VAL A 66 -5.39 1.52 -26.87
C VAL A 66 -4.48 2.69 -27.29
N LYS A 67 -3.40 2.94 -26.53
CA LYS A 67 -2.41 3.99 -26.87
C LYS A 67 -1.71 3.76 -28.22
N LYS A 68 -1.59 2.52 -28.66
CA LYS A 68 -0.94 2.13 -29.93
C LYS A 68 -1.91 2.08 -31.11
N SER A 69 -3.21 2.21 -30.85
CA SER A 69 -4.21 2.10 -31.91
C SER A 69 -4.19 3.28 -32.87
N HIS A 70 -4.51 2.99 -34.13
CA HIS A 70 -4.73 3.98 -35.18
C HIS A 70 -6.04 4.77 -34.94
N ASN A 71 -7.02 4.19 -34.23
CA ASN A 71 -8.28 4.85 -33.87
C ASN A 71 -8.32 5.17 -32.37
N ARG A 72 -7.25 5.78 -31.87
CA ARG A 72 -7.04 6.06 -30.44
C ARG A 72 -8.23 6.76 -29.78
N TYR A 73 -8.86 7.71 -30.46
CA TYR A 73 -10.00 8.46 -29.92
C TYR A 73 -11.17 7.53 -29.54
N LYS A 74 -11.65 6.73 -30.51
CA LYS A 74 -12.78 5.82 -30.29
C LYS A 74 -12.44 4.76 -29.24
N GLU A 75 -11.24 4.18 -29.33
CA GLU A 75 -10.82 3.13 -28.40
C GLU A 75 -10.56 3.67 -26.99
N SER A 76 -10.13 4.92 -26.83
CA SER A 76 -9.97 5.56 -25.52
C SER A 76 -11.32 5.76 -24.85
N ALA A 77 -12.33 6.23 -25.60
CA ALA A 77 -13.69 6.37 -25.09
C ALA A 77 -14.27 5.01 -24.66
N GLU A 78 -14.17 3.99 -25.51
CA GLU A 78 -14.60 2.62 -25.19
C GLU A 78 -13.86 2.05 -23.97
N PHE A 79 -12.56 2.32 -23.85
CA PHE A 79 -11.76 1.89 -22.72
C PHE A 79 -12.17 2.59 -21.41
N ILE A 80 -12.41 3.91 -21.46
CA ILE A 80 -12.87 4.70 -20.30
C ILE A 80 -14.20 4.18 -19.79
N ASP A 81 -15.12 3.79 -20.68
CA ASP A 81 -16.40 3.18 -20.31
C ASP A 81 -16.23 1.86 -19.52
N THR A 82 -15.08 1.19 -19.65
CA THR A 82 -14.77 -0.02 -18.86
C THR A 82 -14.28 0.27 -17.44
N LEU A 83 -13.92 1.52 -17.12
CA LEU A 83 -13.42 1.97 -15.80
C LEU A 83 -14.56 2.12 -14.79
N SER A 84 -15.33 1.04 -14.62
CA SER A 84 -16.62 1.02 -13.93
C SER A 84 -16.55 1.04 -12.40
N THR A 85 -15.39 0.73 -11.82
CA THR A 85 -15.17 0.75 -10.36
C THR A 85 -14.07 1.72 -9.99
N ARG A 86 -14.10 2.17 -8.73
CA ARG A 86 -13.10 3.13 -8.21
C ARG A 86 -11.69 2.56 -8.25
N GLU A 87 -11.54 1.28 -7.98
CA GLU A 87 -10.25 0.59 -8.00
C GLU A 87 -9.69 0.50 -9.41
N ILE A 88 -10.54 0.20 -10.40
CA ILE A 88 -10.14 0.15 -11.82
C ILE A 88 -9.74 1.55 -12.30
N GLN A 89 -10.52 2.58 -11.97
CA GLN A 89 -10.19 3.97 -12.30
C GLN A 89 -8.88 4.41 -11.62
N GLY A 90 -8.69 4.08 -10.34
CA GLY A 90 -7.47 4.40 -9.59
C GLY A 90 -6.24 3.69 -10.14
N ALA A 91 -6.38 2.44 -10.58
CA ALA A 91 -5.28 1.69 -11.18
C ALA A 91 -4.91 2.23 -12.56
N PHE A 92 -5.92 2.54 -13.38
CA PHE A 92 -5.71 3.25 -14.65
C PHE A 92 -4.96 4.57 -14.43
N ALA A 93 -5.42 5.37 -13.47
CA ALA A 93 -4.80 6.63 -13.12
C ALA A 93 -3.35 6.48 -12.69
N TYR A 94 -3.07 5.50 -11.82
CA TYR A 94 -1.71 5.16 -11.40
C TYR A 94 -0.80 4.90 -12.62
N PHE A 95 -1.21 4.05 -13.55
CA PHE A 95 -0.38 3.72 -14.72
C PHE A 95 -0.12 4.94 -15.61
N GLU A 96 -1.11 5.80 -15.81
CA GLU A 96 -0.94 7.02 -16.60
C GLU A 96 0.01 8.02 -15.95
N ILE A 97 -0.12 8.24 -14.63
CA ILE A 97 0.78 9.14 -13.91
C ILE A 97 2.19 8.55 -13.84
N LYS A 98 2.33 7.23 -13.62
CA LYS A 98 3.61 6.52 -13.61
C LYS A 98 4.34 6.65 -14.94
N ASP A 99 3.66 6.37 -16.07
CA ASP A 99 4.25 6.52 -17.40
C ASP A 99 4.80 7.94 -17.62
N LYS A 100 4.04 8.96 -17.19
CA LYS A 100 4.48 10.36 -17.26
C LYS A 100 5.69 10.59 -16.36
N PHE A 101 5.67 10.09 -15.12
CA PHE A 101 6.77 10.24 -14.17
C PHE A 101 8.09 9.62 -14.67
N GLU A 102 8.03 8.53 -15.41
CA GLU A 102 9.21 7.79 -15.91
C GLU A 102 9.89 8.44 -17.12
N ILE A 103 9.24 9.37 -17.82
CA ILE A 103 9.81 10.04 -18.99
C ILE A 103 10.29 11.45 -18.67
N GLU A 104 11.22 11.96 -19.49
CA GLU A 104 11.73 13.32 -19.33
C GLU A 104 10.62 14.36 -19.50
N ARG A 105 10.61 15.34 -18.59
CA ARG A 105 9.62 16.40 -18.53
C ARG A 105 9.85 17.40 -19.65
N LYS A 106 8.79 17.66 -20.41
CA LYS A 106 8.88 18.52 -21.59
C LYS A 106 8.38 19.96 -21.35
N PHE A 107 7.46 20.17 -20.40
CA PHE A 107 6.81 21.47 -20.13
C PHE A 107 6.03 21.44 -18.80
N THR A 108 5.47 22.58 -18.39
CA THR A 108 4.78 22.78 -17.09
C THR A 108 3.50 21.95 -16.92
N ASN A 109 2.72 21.80 -17.98
CA ASN A 109 1.38 21.16 -17.95
C ASN A 109 1.43 19.64 -18.15
N PHE A 110 2.61 19.05 -17.96
CA PHE A 110 2.93 17.71 -18.44
C PHE A 110 2.02 16.59 -17.90
N TYR A 111 1.59 16.69 -16.64
CA TYR A 111 0.64 15.75 -16.04
C TYR A 111 -0.81 16.06 -16.41
N ILE A 112 -1.21 17.34 -16.42
CA ILE A 112 -2.62 17.71 -16.66
C ILE A 112 -3.06 17.46 -18.10
N GLU A 113 -2.12 17.31 -19.04
CA GLU A 113 -2.43 16.84 -20.39
C GLU A 113 -3.06 15.45 -20.43
N LEU A 114 -2.89 14.61 -19.39
CA LEU A 114 -3.58 13.33 -19.31
C LEU A 114 -5.10 13.49 -19.39
N ALA A 115 -5.66 14.58 -18.84
CA ALA A 115 -7.07 14.89 -18.96
C ALA A 115 -7.49 15.13 -20.41
N TYR A 116 -6.68 15.84 -21.19
CA TYR A 116 -6.92 16.04 -22.61
C TYR A 116 -6.73 14.75 -23.42
N GLU A 117 -5.69 13.98 -23.11
CA GLU A 117 -5.33 12.76 -23.84
C GLU A 117 -6.38 11.65 -23.75
N TRP A 118 -7.13 11.60 -22.66
CA TRP A 118 -8.09 10.53 -22.38
C TRP A 118 -9.53 11.01 -22.36
N TYR A 119 -9.82 12.15 -21.74
CA TYR A 119 -11.19 12.63 -21.52
C TYR A 119 -11.59 13.76 -22.47
N GLU A 120 -10.79 14.01 -23.51
CA GLU A 120 -11.05 15.03 -24.52
C GLU A 120 -11.40 16.38 -23.93
N ALA A 121 -10.73 16.73 -22.82
CA ALA A 121 -11.01 17.92 -22.05
C ALA A 121 -11.07 19.15 -22.96
N SER A 122 -12.27 19.63 -23.26
CA SER A 122 -12.45 20.93 -23.92
C SER A 122 -12.15 22.02 -22.90
N GLY A 123 -11.46 23.09 -23.29
CA GLY A 123 -11.29 24.26 -22.45
C GLY A 123 -9.84 24.67 -22.19
N ASN A 124 -9.62 25.35 -21.08
CA ASN A 124 -8.33 25.91 -20.70
C ASN A 124 -7.58 25.00 -19.71
N TYR A 125 -6.30 25.32 -19.46
CA TYR A 125 -5.45 24.52 -18.57
C TYR A 125 -5.95 24.39 -17.12
N ASN A 126 -6.78 25.31 -16.62
CA ASN A 126 -7.35 25.17 -15.28
C ASN A 126 -8.43 24.07 -15.26
N GLU A 127 -9.24 23.98 -16.32
CA GLU A 127 -10.22 22.91 -16.46
C GLU A 127 -9.53 21.55 -16.60
N TRP A 128 -8.43 21.48 -17.37
CA TRP A 128 -7.61 20.28 -17.48
C TRP A 128 -6.99 19.87 -16.14
N GLN A 129 -6.58 20.84 -15.32
CA GLN A 129 -6.06 20.58 -13.99
C GLN A 129 -7.13 19.97 -13.08
N GLU A 130 -8.35 20.49 -13.09
CA GLU A 130 -9.44 19.94 -12.28
C GLU A 130 -9.83 18.53 -12.74
N LEU A 131 -9.93 18.30 -14.05
CA LEU A 131 -10.17 16.98 -14.62
C LEU A 131 -9.03 16.00 -14.28
N PHE A 132 -7.77 16.45 -14.32
CA PHE A 132 -6.64 15.64 -13.88
C PHE A 132 -6.79 15.23 -12.42
N LYS A 133 -7.14 16.16 -11.53
CA LYS A 133 -7.37 15.84 -10.12
C LYS A 133 -8.48 14.83 -9.95
N SER A 134 -9.63 15.05 -10.58
CA SER A 134 -10.84 14.22 -10.42
C SER A 134 -10.72 12.83 -11.04
N TYR A 135 -10.10 12.69 -12.21
CA TYR A 135 -10.04 11.41 -12.92
C TYR A 135 -8.72 10.66 -12.72
N PHE A 136 -7.65 11.33 -12.32
CA PHE A 136 -6.36 10.69 -12.15
C PHE A 136 -5.89 10.73 -10.69
N PHE A 137 -5.70 11.93 -10.15
CA PHE A 137 -5.02 12.02 -8.86
C PHE A 137 -5.86 11.45 -7.70
N GLU A 138 -7.10 11.90 -7.51
CA GLU A 138 -7.95 11.42 -6.41
C GLU A 138 -8.24 9.93 -6.49
N PRO A 139 -8.62 9.34 -7.64
CA PRO A 139 -8.83 7.90 -7.73
C PRO A 139 -7.57 7.09 -7.40
N PHE A 140 -6.38 7.58 -7.76
CA PHE A 140 -5.12 6.92 -7.39
C PHE A 140 -4.87 6.97 -5.87
N ILE A 141 -5.12 8.12 -5.23
CA ILE A 141 -5.01 8.23 -3.77
C ILE A 141 -5.99 7.29 -3.08
N GLU A 142 -7.26 7.27 -3.51
CA GLU A 142 -8.27 6.35 -2.97
C GLU A 142 -7.84 4.89 -3.10
N LEU A 143 -7.20 4.51 -4.22
CA LEU A 143 -6.68 3.16 -4.41
C LEU A 143 -5.56 2.82 -3.42
N ILE A 144 -4.56 3.68 -3.26
CA ILE A 144 -3.47 3.43 -2.29
C ILE A 144 -4.03 3.30 -0.88
N GLU A 145 -4.93 4.21 -0.47
CA GLU A 145 -5.55 4.19 0.84
C GLU A 145 -6.37 2.90 1.06
N TRP A 146 -7.06 2.42 0.03
CA TRP A 146 -7.75 1.13 0.08
C TRP A 146 -6.76 -0.02 0.31
N TYR A 147 -5.61 -0.02 -0.37
CA TYR A 147 -4.57 -1.04 -0.15
C TYR A 147 -4.05 -1.02 1.30
N PHE A 148 -3.83 0.15 1.88
CA PHE A 148 -3.38 0.28 3.27
C PHE A 148 -4.45 -0.13 4.28
N ARG A 149 -5.73 0.02 3.94
CA ARG A 149 -6.84 -0.29 4.84
C ARG A 149 -7.24 -1.76 4.81
N GLU A 150 -7.47 -2.32 3.62
CA GLU A 150 -8.22 -3.58 3.45
C GLU A 150 -7.52 -4.62 2.56
N SER A 151 -6.40 -4.29 1.89
CA SER A 151 -5.78 -5.25 0.98
C SER A 151 -5.19 -6.44 1.72
N LYS A 152 -5.57 -7.64 1.28
CA LYS A 152 -5.05 -8.89 1.84
C LYS A 152 -3.68 -9.21 1.30
N ILE A 153 -2.83 -9.76 2.15
CA ILE A 153 -1.53 -10.28 1.77
C ILE A 153 -1.68 -11.40 0.74
N LYS A 154 -1.00 -11.25 -0.40
CA LYS A 154 -0.91 -12.27 -1.45
C LYS A 154 0.46 -12.91 -1.49
N GLN A 155 1.49 -12.17 -1.09
CA GLN A 155 2.90 -12.58 -1.13
C GLN A 155 3.58 -12.29 0.21
N GLU A 156 4.59 -13.09 0.57
CA GLU A 156 5.25 -12.97 1.89
C GLU A 156 5.94 -11.62 2.14
N TYR A 157 6.26 -10.90 1.08
CA TYR A 157 6.90 -9.59 1.14
C TYR A 157 5.89 -8.42 1.15
N ASP A 158 4.59 -8.71 1.14
CA ASP A 158 3.55 -7.71 1.38
C ASP A 158 3.56 -7.24 2.83
N TYR A 159 3.13 -6.00 3.02
CA TYR A 159 2.86 -5.41 4.31
C TYR A 159 1.41 -5.64 4.71
N PHE A 160 1.18 -5.69 6.02
CA PHE A 160 -0.15 -5.82 6.61
C PHE A 160 -0.98 -4.58 6.33
N SER A 161 -2.25 -4.79 6.01
CA SER A 161 -3.27 -3.75 6.02
C SER A 161 -3.72 -3.44 7.45
N ARG A 162 -4.39 -2.31 7.66
CA ARG A 162 -4.94 -1.93 8.99
C ARG A 162 -5.94 -2.95 9.51
N GLU A 163 -6.75 -3.56 8.65
CA GLU A 163 -7.66 -4.63 9.05
C GLU A 163 -6.90 -5.87 9.54
N GLU A 164 -5.82 -6.27 8.86
CA GLU A 164 -4.98 -7.39 9.27
C GLU A 164 -4.23 -7.09 10.58
N ILE A 165 -3.71 -5.87 10.73
CA ILE A 165 -3.10 -5.41 11.98
C ILE A 165 -4.11 -5.50 13.11
N SER A 166 -5.30 -4.91 12.96
CA SER A 166 -6.36 -4.94 13.97
C SER A 166 -6.75 -6.37 14.37
N GLN A 167 -6.81 -7.29 13.40
CA GLN A 167 -7.08 -8.70 13.68
C GLN A 167 -5.96 -9.36 14.50
N ILE A 168 -4.71 -9.08 14.16
CA ILE A 168 -3.55 -9.62 14.88
C ILE A 168 -3.45 -9.02 16.29
N GLU A 169 -3.72 -7.73 16.45
CA GLU A 169 -3.81 -7.09 17.76
C GLU A 169 -4.90 -7.73 18.63
N HIS A 170 -6.06 -8.05 18.04
CA HIS A 170 -7.10 -8.77 18.74
C HIS A 170 -6.66 -10.19 19.14
N ASN A 171 -5.90 -10.89 18.28
CA ASN A 171 -5.32 -12.19 18.60
C ASN A 171 -4.33 -12.09 19.78
N PHE A 172 -3.54 -11.02 19.84
CA PHE A 172 -2.65 -10.74 20.97
C PHE A 172 -3.43 -10.55 22.27
N GLU A 173 -4.47 -9.72 22.29
CA GLU A 173 -5.28 -9.51 23.51
C GLU A 173 -5.95 -10.81 23.99
N ASN A 174 -6.43 -11.64 23.05
CA ASN A 174 -6.98 -12.95 23.37
C ASN A 174 -5.93 -13.86 24.01
N LEU A 175 -4.71 -13.89 23.46
CA LEU A 175 -3.58 -14.65 24.00
C LEU A 175 -3.18 -14.15 25.39
N LYS A 176 -3.15 -12.83 25.60
CA LYS A 176 -2.89 -12.23 26.91
C LYS A 176 -3.89 -12.71 27.96
N SER A 177 -5.17 -12.78 27.60
CA SER A 177 -6.25 -13.27 28.47
C SER A 177 -6.14 -14.77 28.81
N GLN A 178 -5.50 -15.57 27.93
CA GLN A 178 -5.29 -16.99 28.15
C GLN A 178 -4.06 -17.25 29.02
N ILE A 179 -2.95 -16.55 28.77
CA ILE A 179 -1.70 -16.69 29.54
C ILE A 179 -1.87 -16.20 30.98
N SER A 180 -2.63 -15.12 31.19
CA SER A 180 -2.92 -14.62 32.55
C SER A 180 -3.63 -15.65 33.43
N LYS A 181 -4.35 -16.62 32.84
CA LYS A 181 -4.99 -17.74 33.57
C LYS A 181 -4.03 -18.89 33.88
N LEU A 182 -2.84 -18.92 33.29
CA LEU A 182 -1.92 -20.06 33.35
C LEU A 182 -0.75 -19.88 34.34
N GLU A 183 -0.68 -18.79 35.11
CA GLU A 183 0.32 -18.52 36.18
C GLU A 183 1.83 -18.61 35.79
N PHE A 184 2.19 -18.95 34.56
CA PHE A 184 3.58 -19.13 34.12
C PHE A 184 4.25 -17.84 33.61
N GLY A 185 5.42 -17.50 34.14
CA GLY A 185 6.47 -16.70 33.47
C GLY A 185 6.00 -15.38 32.83
N GLN A 186 4.92 -14.82 33.37
CA GLN A 186 3.96 -13.99 32.65
C GLN A 186 4.61 -12.74 32.04
N GLU A 187 5.45 -12.07 32.81
CA GLU A 187 6.04 -10.79 32.42
C GLU A 187 6.96 -10.91 31.20
N ILE A 188 7.78 -11.96 31.12
CA ILE A 188 8.70 -12.13 29.99
C ILE A 188 7.92 -12.41 28.71
N ILE A 189 6.92 -13.31 28.76
CA ILE A 189 6.10 -13.63 27.60
C ILE A 189 5.30 -12.40 27.17
N PHE A 190 4.74 -11.63 28.11
CA PHE A 190 4.01 -10.38 27.80
C PHE A 190 4.91 -9.35 27.12
N ASN A 191 6.10 -9.09 27.66
CA ASN A 191 7.03 -8.12 27.09
C ASN A 191 7.45 -8.50 25.66
N GLU A 192 7.81 -9.77 25.45
CA GLU A 192 8.18 -10.26 24.11
C GLU A 192 7.01 -10.16 23.11
N THR A 193 5.79 -10.43 23.60
CA THR A 193 4.56 -10.37 22.80
C THR A 193 4.23 -8.92 22.41
N ASP A 194 4.41 -7.96 23.31
CA ASP A 194 4.19 -6.54 23.04
C ASP A 194 5.22 -5.97 22.08
N GLU A 195 6.50 -6.34 22.22
CA GLU A 195 7.53 -5.95 21.25
C GLU A 195 7.24 -6.48 19.84
N ILE A 196 6.72 -7.71 19.70
CA ILE A 196 6.33 -8.27 18.40
C ILE A 196 5.14 -7.49 17.80
N LYS A 197 4.16 -7.13 18.65
CA LYS A 197 2.98 -6.37 18.25
C LYS A 197 3.39 -5.02 17.65
N ASP A 198 4.30 -4.30 18.30
CA ASP A 198 4.74 -2.97 17.87
C ASP A 198 5.45 -2.97 16.51
N LEU A 199 6.03 -4.09 16.09
CA LEU A 199 6.77 -4.20 14.83
C LEU A 199 5.86 -4.43 13.61
N ILE A 200 4.59 -4.78 13.80
CA ILE A 200 3.72 -5.22 12.71
C ILE A 200 3.42 -4.12 11.69
N SER A 201 3.36 -2.86 12.13
CA SER A 201 3.04 -1.71 11.28
C SER A 201 4.17 -1.32 10.33
N GLY A 202 5.41 -1.74 10.61
CA GLY A 202 6.61 -1.37 9.86
C GLY A 202 7.29 -2.51 9.11
N LEU A 203 6.84 -3.76 9.29
CA LEU A 203 7.47 -4.94 8.69
C LEU A 203 6.56 -5.65 7.71
N ASN A 204 7.16 -6.21 6.67
CA ASN A 204 6.45 -7.15 5.81
C ASN A 204 6.20 -8.48 6.54
N LYS A 205 5.26 -9.28 6.03
CA LYS A 205 4.84 -10.54 6.65
C LYS A 205 6.00 -11.49 6.92
N LYS A 206 6.92 -11.63 5.97
CA LYS A 206 8.10 -12.50 6.09
C LYS A 206 8.97 -12.10 7.27
N ASN A 207 9.43 -10.86 7.29
CA ASN A 207 10.33 -10.35 8.31
C ASN A 207 9.67 -10.40 9.69
N TRP A 208 8.41 -10.02 9.78
CA TRP A 208 7.65 -10.12 11.03
C TRP A 208 7.54 -11.57 11.52
N THR A 209 7.25 -12.51 10.61
CA THR A 209 7.18 -13.95 10.94
C THR A 209 8.53 -14.51 11.39
N GLU A 210 9.64 -14.08 10.79
CA GLU A 210 10.99 -14.50 11.22
C GLU A 210 11.34 -13.99 12.61
N ILE A 211 10.98 -12.74 12.94
CA ILE A 211 11.19 -12.17 14.28
C ILE A 211 10.39 -12.94 15.33
N ILE A 212 9.12 -13.26 15.03
CA ILE A 212 8.29 -14.10 15.90
C ILE A 212 9.00 -15.43 16.18
N LYS A 213 9.44 -16.13 15.13
CA LYS A 213 10.13 -17.41 15.28
C LYS A 213 11.39 -17.29 16.11
N ALA A 214 12.20 -16.26 15.89
CA ALA A 214 13.44 -16.03 16.64
C ALA A 214 13.15 -15.81 18.13
N LYS A 215 12.24 -14.90 18.48
CA LYS A 215 11.88 -14.61 19.88
C LYS A 215 11.32 -15.83 20.61
N PHE A 216 10.42 -16.59 19.98
CA PHE A 216 9.91 -17.82 20.58
C PHE A 216 10.96 -18.93 20.68
N ASN A 217 11.90 -19.03 19.73
CA ASN A 217 13.04 -19.95 19.84
C ASN A 217 13.97 -19.57 21.01
N ASP A 218 14.24 -18.30 21.23
CA ASP A 218 15.05 -17.83 22.35
C ASP A 218 14.39 -18.18 23.70
N MET A 219 13.06 -18.04 23.79
CA MET A 219 12.29 -18.48 24.97
C MET A 219 12.36 -19.99 25.20
N ILE A 220 12.36 -20.80 24.13
CA ILE A 220 12.55 -22.26 24.24
C ILE A 220 13.96 -22.59 24.73
N LEU A 221 15.00 -21.96 24.16
CA LEU A 221 16.39 -22.19 24.54
C LEU A 221 16.66 -21.76 25.99
N GLY A 222 16.03 -20.67 26.42
CA GLY A 222 16.01 -20.21 27.81
C GLY A 222 15.21 -21.09 28.77
N LYS A 223 14.52 -22.13 28.26
CA LYS A 223 13.61 -23.02 29.01
C LYS A 223 12.47 -22.26 29.71
N ILE A 224 12.05 -21.14 29.15
CA ILE A 224 10.93 -20.33 29.64
C ILE A 224 9.61 -20.98 29.26
N ILE A 225 9.53 -21.52 28.03
CA ILE A 225 8.37 -22.22 27.48
C ILE A 225 8.78 -23.52 26.78
N SER A 226 7.82 -24.45 26.60
CA SER A 226 8.04 -25.65 25.77
C SER A 226 7.86 -25.35 24.28
N LEU A 227 8.34 -26.25 23.42
CA LEU A 227 8.13 -26.17 21.97
C LEU A 227 6.64 -26.18 21.63
N GLU A 228 5.86 -27.04 22.27
CA GLU A 228 4.42 -27.15 22.05
C GLU A 228 3.70 -25.86 22.46
N THR A 229 4.12 -25.23 23.57
CA THR A 229 3.60 -23.93 23.98
C THR A 229 3.96 -22.85 22.95
N ALA A 230 5.21 -22.79 22.49
CA ALA A 230 5.63 -21.82 21.49
C ALA A 230 4.84 -21.94 20.16
N GLU A 231 4.69 -23.15 19.64
CA GLU A 231 3.93 -23.39 18.40
C GLU A 231 2.45 -23.02 18.57
N LEU A 232 1.85 -23.30 19.74
CA LEU A 232 0.49 -22.88 20.06
C LEU A 232 0.36 -21.35 20.10
N LEU A 233 1.32 -20.65 20.72
CA LEU A 233 1.31 -19.20 20.81
C LEU A 233 1.45 -18.56 19.43
N ILE A 234 2.41 -19.01 18.63
CA ILE A 234 2.60 -18.51 17.25
C ILE A 234 1.34 -18.74 16.42
N LYS A 235 0.73 -19.92 16.49
CA LYS A 235 -0.54 -20.21 15.80
C LYS A 235 -1.67 -19.29 16.25
N THR A 236 -1.75 -19.01 17.54
CA THR A 236 -2.79 -18.12 18.09
C THR A 236 -2.61 -16.69 17.59
N ILE A 237 -1.37 -16.20 17.51
CA ILE A 237 -1.04 -14.85 17.03
C ILE A 237 -1.28 -14.74 15.52
N THR A 238 -0.66 -15.64 14.75
CA THR A 238 -0.58 -15.54 13.29
C THR A 238 -1.77 -16.16 12.56
N GLY A 239 -2.54 -17.02 13.24
CA GLY A 239 -3.55 -17.87 12.61
C GLY A 239 -2.96 -19.04 11.79
N GLU A 240 -1.63 -19.12 11.67
CA GLU A 240 -0.93 -20.09 10.80
C GLU A 240 -0.24 -21.18 11.63
N ASN A 241 -0.24 -22.41 11.12
CA ASN A 241 0.54 -23.50 11.72
C ASN A 241 2.01 -23.35 11.30
N ILE A 242 2.73 -22.49 12.00
CA ILE A 242 4.16 -22.28 11.78
C ILE A 242 4.94 -23.26 12.63
N LYS A 243 5.73 -24.13 11.98
CA LYS A 243 6.62 -25.05 12.68
C LYS A 243 7.93 -24.35 13.03
N LEU A 244 8.42 -24.59 14.24
CA LEU A 244 9.73 -24.12 14.71
C LEU A 244 10.85 -25.15 14.43
N LYS A 245 10.54 -26.23 13.69
CA LYS A 245 11.45 -27.27 13.20
C LYS A 245 11.08 -27.72 11.78
#